data_AF-A0A442SGB6-F1
#
_entry.id   AF-A0A442SGB6-F1
#
_cell.length_a   1.000
_cell.length_b   1.000
_cell.length_c   1.000
_cell.angle_alpha   90.00
_cell.angle_beta   90.00
_cell.angle_gamma   90.00
#
_symmetry.space_group_name_H-M   'P 1'
#
loop_
_entity.id
_entity.type
_entity.pdbx_description
1 polymer ?
#
loop_
_entity_poly.entity_id
_entity_poly.type
_entity_poly.pdbx_seq_one_letter_code
_entity_poly.pdbx_strand_id
1 'polypeptide(L)' 'MSGPSDDLNDLEGDIRHLSTLIETTFDVATGNPMPSGEASETMQKVLHLLWIARDLTERLSETASACHNKVIGERKAA' A
#
# COMPACT_ATOMS: atom_id res chain seq x y z
N MET A 1 2.77 17.70 -9.03
CA MET A 1 2.24 16.61 -8.19
C MET A 1 1.19 17.23 -7.31
N SER A 2 -0.06 16.82 -7.46
CA SER A 2 -1.18 17.21 -6.59
C SER A 2 -0.88 16.71 -5.17
N GLY A 3 -1.33 17.44 -4.14
CA GLY A 3 -1.19 16.99 -2.74
C GLY A 3 -1.95 15.68 -2.46
N PRO A 4 -1.82 15.11 -1.24
CA PRO A 4 -2.54 13.91 -0.84
C PRO A 4 -4.07 14.09 -1.02
N SER A 5 -4.75 13.04 -1.49
CA SER A 5 -6.21 13.07 -1.65
C SER A 5 -6.89 13.18 -0.29
N ASP A 6 -7.99 13.90 -0.24
CA ASP A 6 -8.86 14.02 0.94
C ASP A 6 -10.23 13.36 0.71
N ASP A 7 -10.32 12.53 -0.32
CA ASP A 7 -11.49 11.69 -0.64
C ASP A 7 -11.38 10.33 0.04
N LEU A 8 -12.41 9.98 0.82
CA LEU A 8 -12.50 8.69 1.50
C LEU A 8 -12.60 7.51 0.52
N ASN A 9 -13.15 7.71 -0.69
CA ASN A 9 -13.22 6.66 -1.70
C ASN A 9 -11.83 6.33 -2.25
N ASP A 10 -11.00 7.36 -2.48
CA ASP A 10 -9.61 7.18 -2.89
C ASP A 10 -8.82 6.45 -1.81
N LEU A 11 -9.01 6.83 -0.53
CA LEU A 11 -8.39 6.16 0.60
C LEU A 11 -8.79 4.67 0.69
N GLU A 12 -10.08 4.35 0.52
CA GLU A 12 -10.54 2.96 0.49
C GLU A 12 -9.95 2.17 -0.69
N GLY A 13 -9.85 2.81 -1.86
CA GLY A 13 -9.19 2.25 -3.04
C GLY A 13 -7.72 1.90 -2.78
N ASP A 14 -6.98 2.82 -2.17
CA ASP A 14 -5.58 2.63 -1.83
C ASP A 14 -5.37 1.52 -0.79
N ILE A 15 -6.25 1.41 0.21
CA ILE A 15 -6.24 0.28 1.17
C ILE A 15 -6.43 -1.05 0.44
N ARG A 16 -7.39 -1.13 -0.49
CA ARG A 16 -7.66 -2.34 -1.27
C ARG A 16 -6.46 -2.71 -2.13
N HIS A 17 -5.82 -1.74 -2.79
CA HIS A 17 -4.61 -1.99 -3.59
C HIS A 17 -3.45 -2.52 -2.73
N LEU A 18 -3.23 -1.95 -1.54
CA LEU A 18 -2.20 -2.42 -0.62
C LEU A 18 -2.48 -3.85 -0.15
N SER A 19 -3.73 -4.18 0.18
CA SER A 19 -4.14 -5.55 0.56
C SER A 19 -3.81 -6.56 -0.54
N THR A 20 -4.22 -6.29 -1.78
CA THR A 20 -3.94 -7.16 -2.93
C THR A 20 -2.44 -7.34 -3.17
N LEU A 21 -1.64 -6.27 -2.98
CA LEU A 21 -0.20 -6.34 -3.12
C LEU A 21 0.45 -7.23 -2.05
N ILE A 22 -0.02 -7.16 -0.80
CA ILE A 22 0.46 -8.01 0.29
C ILE A 22 0.14 -9.47 0.01
N GLU A 23 -1.09 -9.78 -0.41
CA GLU A 23 -1.50 -11.14 -0.81
C GLU A 23 -0.62 -11.68 -1.94
N THR A 24 -0.43 -10.88 -3.00
CA THR A 24 0.45 -11.25 -4.12
C THR A 24 1.89 -11.49 -3.65
N THR A 25 2.39 -10.66 -2.74
CA THR A 25 3.75 -10.82 -2.18
C THR A 25 3.88 -12.12 -1.40
N PHE A 26 2.85 -12.46 -0.60
CA PHE A 26 2.80 -13.70 0.16
C PHE A 26 2.76 -14.93 -0.77
N ASP A 27 1.94 -14.89 -1.81
CA ASP A 27 1.83 -15.99 -2.78
C ASP A 27 3.16 -16.20 -3.52
N VAL A 28 3.86 -15.12 -3.91
CA VAL A 28 5.18 -15.22 -4.54
C VAL A 28 6.23 -15.77 -3.56
N ALA A 29 6.18 -15.36 -2.29
CA ALA A 29 7.13 -15.82 -1.28
C ALA A 29 6.94 -17.30 -0.89
N THR A 30 5.73 -17.83 -1.01
CA THR A 30 5.38 -19.19 -0.55
C THR A 30 5.12 -20.20 -1.67
N GLY A 31 4.90 -19.74 -2.91
CA GLY A 31 4.31 -20.53 -3.99
C GLY A 31 5.21 -21.53 -4.73
N ASN A 32 6.53 -21.56 -4.53
CA ASN A 32 7.39 -22.51 -5.26
C ASN A 32 8.48 -23.18 -4.39
N PRO A 33 8.64 -24.52 -4.47
CA PRO A 33 9.86 -25.18 -3.98
C PRO A 33 11.02 -24.74 -4.88
N MET A 34 11.83 -23.82 -4.37
CA MET A 34 12.84 -23.16 -5.19
C MET A 34 14.05 -24.08 -5.44
N PRO A 35 14.41 -24.35 -6.71
CA PRO A 35 15.73 -24.89 -7.05
C PRO A 35 16.81 -23.96 -6.50
N SER A 36 17.98 -24.49 -6.11
CA SER A 36 19.04 -23.76 -5.39
C SER A 36 19.61 -22.50 -6.08
N GLY A 37 19.16 -22.15 -7.29
CA GLY A 37 19.51 -20.92 -8.02
C GLY A 37 18.38 -19.89 -8.16
N GLU A 38 17.11 -20.31 -8.18
CA GLU A 38 15.96 -19.39 -8.36
C GLU A 38 15.54 -18.70 -7.05
N ALA A 39 16.08 -19.18 -5.92
CA ALA A 39 15.87 -18.58 -4.61
C ALA A 39 16.23 -17.09 -4.55
N SER A 40 17.28 -16.70 -5.26
CA SER A 40 17.73 -15.31 -5.32
C SER A 40 16.74 -14.42 -6.10
N GLU A 41 16.24 -14.90 -7.24
CA GLU A 41 15.35 -14.12 -8.11
C GLU A 41 13.97 -13.91 -7.48
N THR A 42 13.42 -14.93 -6.83
CA THR A 42 12.14 -14.81 -6.11
C THR A 42 12.27 -13.87 -4.92
N MET A 43 13.37 -13.94 -4.16
CA MET A 43 13.60 -13.01 -3.05
C MET A 43 13.77 -11.56 -3.53
N GLN A 44 14.40 -11.34 -4.69
CA GLN A 44 14.44 -9.99 -5.31
C GLN A 44 13.05 -9.49 -5.70
N LYS A 45 12.20 -10.36 -6.27
CA LYS A 45 10.80 -9.99 -6.61
C LYS A 45 10.01 -9.63 -5.36
N VAL A 46 10.09 -10.45 -4.30
CA VAL A 46 9.45 -10.17 -3.01
C VAL A 46 9.94 -8.83 -2.45
N LEU A 47 11.26 -8.59 -2.48
CA LEU A 47 11.82 -7.31 -2.02
C LEU A 47 11.26 -6.12 -2.81
N HIS A 48 11.17 -6.20 -4.13
CA HIS A 48 10.58 -5.13 -4.94
C HIS A 48 9.10 -4.89 -4.61
N LEU A 49 8.31 -5.95 -4.42
CA LEU A 49 6.91 -5.81 -4.02
C LEU A 49 6.78 -5.16 -2.63
N LEU A 50 7.66 -5.51 -1.69
CA LEU A 50 7.71 -4.89 -0.36
C LEU A 50 8.08 -3.40 -0.41
N TRP A 51 8.98 -3.00 -1.32
CA TRP A 51 9.28 -1.59 -1.55
C TRP A 51 8.05 -0.81 -2.02
N ILE A 52 7.30 -1.37 -2.98
CA ILE A 52 6.06 -0.75 -3.46
C ILE A 52 5.02 -0.68 -2.33
N ALA A 53 4.88 -1.75 -1.53
CA ALA A 53 3.94 -1.78 -0.41
C ALA A 53 4.28 -0.72 0.65
N ARG A 54 5.57 -0.54 0.93
CA ARG A 54 6.04 0.52 1.84
C ARG A 54 5.66 1.91 1.32
N ASP A 55 5.99 2.22 0.06
CA ASP A 55 5.72 3.54 -0.53
C ASP A 55 4.21 3.83 -0.58
N LEU A 56 3.39 2.81 -0.88
CA LEU A 56 1.93 2.91 -0.82
C LEU A 56 1.43 3.19 0.61
N THR A 57 2.01 2.51 1.60
CA THR A 57 1.64 2.71 3.02
C THR A 57 1.96 4.14 3.49
N GLU A 58 3.11 4.70 3.09
CA GLU A 58 3.47 6.09 3.39
C GLU A 58 2.43 7.06 2.82
N ARG A 59 2.06 6.90 1.54
CA ARG A 59 1.01 7.73 0.89
C ARG A 59 -0.37 7.56 1.52
N LEU A 60 -0.71 6.35 1.94
CA LEU A 60 -1.98 6.04 2.58
C LEU A 60 -2.09 6.74 3.94
N SER A 61 -0.98 6.79 4.70
CA SER A 61 -0.92 7.54 5.96
C SER A 61 -1.12 9.04 5.75
N GLU A 62 -0.54 9.61 4.69
CA GLU A 62 -0.73 11.02 4.32
C GLU A 62 -2.19 11.31 3.92
N THR A 63 -2.78 10.45 3.07
CA THR A 63 -4.16 10.53 2.59
C THR A 63 -5.16 10.38 3.74
N ALA A 64 -4.95 9.43 4.65
CA ALA A 64 -5.77 9.24 5.85
C ALA A 64 -5.71 10.48 6.76
N SER A 65 -4.53 11.06 6.93
CA SER A 65 -4.36 12.29 7.71
C SER A 65 -5.09 13.48 7.07
N ALA A 66 -5.03 13.61 5.74
CA ALA A 66 -5.76 14.65 4.99
C ALA A 66 -7.28 14.49 5.15
N CYS A 67 -7.80 13.27 4.95
CA CYS A 67 -9.21 12.95 5.16
C CYS A 67 -9.67 13.27 6.60
N HIS A 68 -8.87 12.89 7.61
CA HIS A 68 -9.17 13.15 9.01
C HIS A 68 -9.25 14.66 9.32
N ASN A 69 -8.28 15.43 8.83
CA ASN A 69 -8.24 16.88 9.01
C ASN A 69 -9.44 17.57 8.37
N LYS A 70 -9.86 17.12 7.18
CA LYS A 70 -11.06 17.60 6.49
C LYS A 70 -12.32 17.37 7.33
N VAL A 71 -12.55 16.14 7.80
CA VAL A 71 -13.73 15.80 8.62
C VAL A 71 -13.77 16.60 9.93
N ILE A 72 -12.63 16.80 10.60
CA ILE A 72 -12.56 17.66 11.79
C ILE A 72 -12.86 19.12 11.44
N GLY A 73 -12.34 19.62 10.33
CA GLY A 73 -12.59 20.98 9.85
C GLY A 73 -14.07 21.23 9.58
N GLU A 74 -14.72 20.31 8.85
CA GLU A 74 -16.15 20.36 8.56
C GLU A 74 -17.00 20.33 9.84
N ARG A 75 -16.65 19.46 10.81
CA ARG A 75 -17.35 19.41 12.11
C ARG A 75 -17.21 20.66 12.95
N LYS A 76 -16.10 21.40 12.84
CA LYS A 76 -15.89 22.67 13.56
C LYS A 76 -16.62 23.84 12.91
N ALA A 77 -16.94 23.74 11.62
CA ALA A 77 -17.63 24.77 10.85
C ALA A 77 -19.16 24.63 10.86
N ALA A 78 -19.68 23.48 11.33
CA ALA A 78 -21.10 23.19 11.53
C ALA A 78 -21.54 23.54 12.96
#